data_AF-A0A349XYK0-F1
#
_entry.id   AF-A0A349XYK0-F1
#
_cell.length_a   1.000
_cell.length_b   1.000
_cell.length_c   1.000
_cell.angle_alpha   90.00
_cell.angle_beta   90.00
_cell.angle_gamma   90.00
#
_symmetry.space_group_name_H-M   'P 1'
#
loop_
_entity.id
_entity.type
_entity.pdbx_description
1 polymer ?
#
loop_
_entity_poly.entity_id
_entity_poly.type
_entity_poly.pdbx_seq_one_letter_code
_entity_poly.pdbx_strand_id
1 'polypeptide(L)'
;VIPAIVIVFGYIRLYNTSSWLPLTGTSFGTNLLLMFGYATLALPYMYRAVDTGLRTIDVATLTEAAQSLGAGWTTILSRIILPNVLVAVLSGAFLTFAIVIGEFTMAALLNRPAFGPYMQLLGANRAYEPAALAVISFGITWGCLGLIQLVSRYQKGAPPKA
;
A
#
# COMPACT_ATOMS: atom_id res chain seq x y z
N VAL A 1 6.32 13.95 10.52
CA VAL A 1 6.10 13.62 9.10
C VAL A 1 7.28 14.17 8.33
N ILE A 2 8.07 13.33 7.66
CA ILE A 2 9.15 13.79 6.79
C ILE A 2 8.54 14.06 5.42
N PRO A 3 8.63 15.28 4.87
CA PRO A 3 8.10 15.58 3.54
C PRO A 3 8.78 14.71 2.46
N ALA A 4 8.01 14.23 1.49
CA ALA A 4 8.53 13.41 0.38
C ALA A 4 9.70 14.07 -0.35
N ILE A 5 9.63 15.40 -0.53
CA ILE A 5 10.69 16.20 -1.15
C ILE A 5 12.03 16.09 -0.41
N VAL A 6 12.02 16.05 0.93
CA VAL A 6 13.24 15.93 1.75
C VAL A 6 13.90 14.56 1.54
N ILE A 7 13.09 13.50 1.43
CA ILE A 7 13.59 12.14 1.17
C ILE A 7 14.27 12.08 -0.21
N VAL A 8 13.64 12.65 -1.24
CA VAL A 8 14.21 12.65 -2.59
C VAL A 8 15.51 13.45 -2.67
N PHE A 9 15.54 14.66 -2.10
CA PHE A 9 16.78 15.44 -2.08
C PHE A 9 17.88 14.73 -1.29
N GLY A 10 17.53 14.04 -0.20
CA GLY A 10 18.44 13.15 0.52
C GLY A 10 19.00 12.04 -0.38
N TYR A 11 18.14 11.36 -1.14
CA TYR A 11 18.56 10.34 -2.10
C TYR A 11 19.47 10.87 -3.20
N ILE A 12 19.11 12.00 -3.82
CA ILE A 12 19.94 12.63 -4.86
C ILE A 12 21.30 13.02 -4.28
N ARG A 13 21.35 13.53 -3.04
CA ARG A 13 22.61 13.92 -2.41
C ARG A 13 23.48 12.72 -2.04
N LEU A 14 22.89 11.65 -1.52
CA LEU A 14 23.62 10.46 -1.05
C LEU A 14 24.03 9.53 -2.20
N TYR A 15 23.16 9.36 -3.20
CA TYR A 15 23.32 8.36 -4.26
C TYR A 15 23.59 8.95 -5.66
N ASN A 16 24.08 10.20 -5.70
CA ASN A 16 24.49 10.86 -6.95
C ASN A 16 25.52 10.02 -7.73
N THR A 17 25.67 10.29 -9.02
CA THR A 17 26.63 9.64 -9.93
C THR A 17 28.08 9.69 -9.45
N SER A 18 28.45 10.69 -8.66
CA SER A 18 29.79 10.83 -8.07
C SER A 18 29.95 10.20 -6.68
N SER A 19 28.90 9.61 -6.12
CA SER A 19 28.92 8.96 -4.81
C SER A 19 29.51 7.55 -4.88
N TRP A 20 29.93 7.02 -3.73
CA TRP A 20 30.38 5.62 -3.58
C TRP A 20 29.36 4.63 -4.16
N LEU A 21 28.06 4.89 -3.99
CA LEU A 21 26.98 4.08 -4.53
C LEU A 21 26.08 4.92 -5.45
N PRO A 22 26.35 4.99 -6.75
CA PRO A 22 25.66 5.88 -7.68
C PRO A 22 24.32 5.30 -8.19
N LEU A 23 23.35 5.12 -7.28
CA LEU A 23 22.05 4.54 -7.62
C LEU A 23 21.20 5.45 -8.53
N THR A 24 21.39 6.79 -8.49
CA THR A 24 20.67 7.70 -9.40
C THR A 24 21.20 7.69 -10.83
N GLY A 25 22.41 7.14 -11.05
CA GLY A 25 23.04 7.07 -12.37
C GLY A 25 22.45 6.01 -13.29
N THR A 26 21.66 5.06 -12.76
CA THR A 26 21.04 3.98 -13.52
C THR A 26 19.52 3.97 -13.35
N SER A 27 18.82 3.49 -14.38
CA SER A 27 17.37 3.37 -14.32
C SER A 27 16.92 2.40 -13.21
N PHE A 28 17.60 1.26 -13.10
CA PHE A 28 17.32 0.26 -12.07
C PHE A 28 17.59 0.78 -10.65
N GLY A 29 18.73 1.45 -10.42
CA GLY A 29 19.04 2.01 -9.10
C GLY A 29 18.05 3.08 -8.67
N THR A 30 17.60 3.92 -9.60
CA THR A 30 16.59 4.96 -9.31
C THR A 30 15.22 4.34 -9.00
N ASN A 31 14.83 3.27 -9.71
CA ASN A 31 13.59 2.54 -9.41
C ASN A 31 13.64 1.88 -8.02
N LEU A 32 14.82 1.38 -7.62
CA LEU A 32 15.03 0.78 -6.31
C LEU A 32 14.98 1.84 -5.19
N LEU A 33 15.55 3.03 -5.41
CA LEU A 33 15.39 4.17 -4.49
C LEU A 33 13.92 4.61 -4.38
N LEU A 34 13.18 4.67 -5.48
CA LEU A 34 11.76 4.98 -5.49
C LEU A 34 10.96 3.94 -4.68
N MET A 35 11.24 2.65 -4.88
CA MET A 35 10.63 1.55 -4.12
C MET A 35 10.86 1.71 -2.62
N PHE A 36 12.10 1.99 -2.19
CA PHE A 36 12.40 2.22 -0.78
C PHE A 36 11.73 3.48 -0.22
N GLY A 37 11.66 4.57 -1.00
CA GLY A 37 10.94 5.77 -0.62
C GLY A 37 9.46 5.50 -0.37
N TYR A 38 8.81 4.75 -1.27
CA TYR A 38 7.43 4.31 -1.11
C TYR A 38 7.23 3.37 0.06
N ALA A 39 8.16 2.42 0.28
CA ALA A 39 8.12 1.55 1.44
C ALA A 39 8.19 2.36 2.74
N THR A 40 9.13 3.30 2.87
CA THR A 40 9.25 4.17 4.06
C THR A 40 8.00 5.02 4.28
N LEU A 41 7.40 5.54 3.21
CA LEU A 41 6.17 6.33 3.29
C LEU A 41 4.98 5.49 3.73
N ALA A 42 4.84 4.28 3.20
CA ALA A 42 3.73 3.37 3.45
C ALA A 42 3.84 2.59 4.77
N LEU A 43 5.06 2.40 5.28
CA LEU A 43 5.37 1.59 6.46
C LEU A 43 4.49 1.90 7.69
N PRO A 44 4.32 3.16 8.14
CA PRO A 44 3.51 3.44 9.33
C PRO A 44 2.04 3.04 9.17
N TYR A 45 1.49 3.12 7.95
CA TYR A 45 0.10 2.76 7.66
C TYR A 45 -0.09 1.24 7.66
N MET A 46 0.81 0.50 7.01
CA MET A 46 0.81 -0.96 7.07
C MET A 46 1.01 -1.45 8.50
N TYR A 47 1.97 -0.87 9.22
CA TYR A 47 2.25 -1.21 10.61
C TYR A 47 1.01 -1.04 11.49
N ARG A 48 0.30 0.09 11.37
CA ARG A 48 -0.92 0.32 12.15
C ARG A 48 -2.05 -0.64 11.80
N ALA A 49 -2.23 -0.98 10.52
CA ALA A 49 -3.23 -1.95 10.11
C ALA A 49 -2.94 -3.33 10.72
N VAL A 50 -1.68 -3.77 10.67
CA VAL A 50 -1.25 -5.06 11.23
C VAL A 50 -1.31 -5.06 12.76
N ASP A 51 -0.83 -4.01 13.43
CA ASP A 51 -0.91 -3.86 14.90
C ASP A 51 -2.37 -3.89 15.38
N THR A 52 -3.27 -3.22 14.68
CA THR A 52 -4.71 -3.29 14.99
C THR A 52 -5.23 -4.71 14.82
N GLY A 53 -4.90 -5.40 13.72
CA GLY A 53 -5.28 -6.79 13.50
C GLY A 53 -4.76 -7.74 14.57
N LEU A 54 -3.50 -7.58 14.99
CA LEU A 54 -2.91 -8.38 16.05
C LEU A 54 -3.59 -8.13 17.40
N ARG A 55 -4.00 -6.91 17.71
CA ARG A 55 -4.73 -6.60 18.96
C ARG A 55 -6.15 -7.16 19.01
N THR A 56 -6.74 -7.48 17.87
CA THR A 56 -8.10 -8.07 17.83
C THR A 56 -8.13 -9.56 18.17
N ILE A 57 -6.96 -10.22 18.15
CA ILE A 57 -6.82 -11.63 18.50
C ILE A 57 -5.90 -11.75 19.72
N ASP A 58 -6.13 -12.74 20.58
CA ASP A 58 -5.23 -13.00 21.72
C ASP A 58 -3.94 -13.71 21.25
N VAL A 59 -3.08 -12.97 20.54
CA VAL A 59 -1.83 -13.49 19.94
C VAL A 59 -0.95 -14.16 21.00
N ALA A 60 -0.89 -13.59 22.21
CA ALA A 60 -0.10 -14.12 23.31
C ALA A 60 -0.56 -15.54 23.69
N THR A 61 -1.86 -15.70 23.96
CA THR A 61 -2.44 -17.00 24.32
C THR A 61 -2.31 -18.03 23.20
N LEU A 62 -2.54 -17.63 21.94
CA LEU A 62 -2.37 -18.52 20.78
C LEU A 62 -0.91 -18.98 20.63
N THR A 63 0.04 -18.09 20.90
CA THR A 63 1.48 -18.39 20.81
C THR A 63 1.91 -19.33 21.93
N GLU A 64 1.51 -19.07 23.18
CA GLU A 64 1.82 -19.93 24.33
C GLU A 64 1.23 -21.34 24.19
N ALA A 65 -0.02 -21.43 23.72
CA ALA A 65 -0.68 -22.72 23.46
C ALA A 65 0.02 -23.51 22.36
N ALA A 66 0.40 -22.83 21.25
CA ALA A 66 1.10 -23.47 20.15
C ALA A 66 2.51 -23.93 20.52
N GLN A 67 3.25 -23.12 21.28
CA GLN A 67 4.57 -23.51 21.81
C GLN A 67 4.46 -24.69 22.78
N SER A 68 3.42 -24.71 23.64
CA SER A 68 3.15 -25.85 24.53
C SER A 68 2.86 -27.15 23.78
N LEU A 69 2.29 -27.06 22.57
CA LEU A 69 2.08 -28.17 21.65
C LEU A 69 3.32 -28.52 20.80
N GLY A 70 4.45 -27.87 21.03
CA GLY A 70 5.71 -28.12 20.31
C GLY A 70 5.82 -27.44 18.94
N ALA A 71 4.97 -26.45 18.63
CA ALA A 71 5.05 -25.71 17.37
C ALA A 71 6.25 -24.74 17.35
N GLY A 72 7.02 -24.76 16.26
CA GLY A 72 8.08 -23.78 16.00
C GLY A 72 7.55 -22.40 15.55
N TRP A 73 8.40 -21.37 15.66
CA TRP A 73 8.05 -19.97 15.34
C TRP A 73 7.50 -19.77 13.92
N THR A 74 8.08 -20.45 12.93
CA THR A 74 7.62 -20.40 11.54
C THR A 74 6.20 -20.94 11.37
N THR A 75 5.86 -22.02 12.08
CA THR A 75 4.52 -22.61 12.10
C THR A 75 3.53 -21.68 12.78
N ILE A 76 3.90 -21.10 13.92
CA ILE A 76 3.05 -20.14 14.65
C ILE A 76 2.74 -18.93 13.77
N LEU A 77 3.77 -18.34 13.16
CA LEU A 77 3.58 -17.16 12.32
C LEU A 77 2.74 -17.47 11.09
N SER A 78 3.07 -18.52 10.32
CA SER A 78 2.44 -18.80 9.02
C SER A 78 1.08 -19.49 9.10
N ARG A 79 0.86 -20.38 10.08
CA ARG A 79 -0.37 -21.19 10.17
C ARG A 79 -1.33 -20.75 11.25
N ILE A 80 -0.87 -19.96 12.23
CA ILE A 80 -1.71 -19.51 13.35
C ILE A 80 -1.95 -18.01 13.25
N ILE A 81 -0.91 -17.19 13.30
CA ILE A 81 -1.08 -15.72 13.35
C ILE A 81 -1.50 -15.16 12.00
N LEU A 82 -0.75 -15.42 10.93
CA LEU A 82 -0.96 -14.85 9.60
C LEU A 82 -2.40 -15.04 9.06
N PRO A 83 -3.01 -16.24 9.08
CA PRO A 83 -4.38 -16.42 8.59
C PRO A 83 -5.41 -15.65 9.43
N ASN A 84 -5.18 -15.48 10.73
CA ASN A 84 -6.08 -14.73 11.61
C ASN A 84 -6.00 -13.21 11.37
N VAL A 85 -4.82 -12.67 11.04
CA VAL A 85 -4.65 -11.24 10.74
C VAL A 85 -4.70 -10.90 9.25
N LEU A 86 -5.01 -11.87 8.39
CA LEU A 86 -4.94 -11.71 6.93
C LEU A 86 -5.85 -10.59 6.43
N VAL A 87 -7.05 -10.44 7.01
CA VAL A 87 -7.98 -9.35 6.66
C VAL A 87 -7.38 -7.98 7.02
N ALA A 88 -6.69 -7.87 8.15
CA ALA A 88 -6.02 -6.64 8.57
C ALA A 88 -4.81 -6.32 7.69
N VAL A 89 -4.01 -7.34 7.34
CA VAL A 89 -2.88 -7.20 6.39
C VAL A 89 -3.36 -6.75 5.02
N LEU A 90 -4.43 -7.35 4.49
CA LEU A 90 -5.02 -6.96 3.20
C LEU A 90 -5.55 -5.53 3.26
N SER A 91 -6.23 -5.15 4.34
CA SER A 91 -6.72 -3.78 4.53
C SER A 91 -5.56 -2.78 4.56
N GLY A 92 -4.47 -3.12 5.25
CA GLY A 92 -3.23 -2.35 5.24
C GLY A 92 -2.61 -2.24 3.85
N ALA A 93 -2.57 -3.34 3.10
CA ALA A 93 -2.04 -3.39 1.73
C ALA A 93 -2.84 -2.50 0.76
N PHE A 94 -4.17 -2.52 0.85
CA PHE A 94 -5.02 -1.65 0.03
C PHE A 94 -4.84 -0.18 0.39
N LEU A 95 -4.73 0.14 1.69
CA LEU A 95 -4.48 1.49 2.14
C LEU A 95 -3.13 2.01 1.64
N THR A 96 -2.06 1.23 1.78
CA THR A 96 -0.74 1.64 1.29
C THR A 96 -0.69 1.74 -0.23
N PHE A 97 -1.36 0.84 -0.95
CA PHE A 97 -1.51 0.91 -2.40
C PHE A 97 -2.20 2.21 -2.83
N ALA A 98 -3.30 2.59 -2.18
CA ALA A 98 -4.01 3.84 -2.47
C ALA A 98 -3.12 5.05 -2.23
N ILE A 99 -2.34 5.06 -1.15
CA ILE A 99 -1.40 6.13 -0.83
C ILE A 99 -0.29 6.24 -1.89
N VAL A 100 0.31 5.12 -2.28
CA VAL A 100 1.43 5.10 -3.24
C VAL A 100 0.97 5.47 -4.65
N ILE A 101 -0.22 5.04 -5.08
CA ILE A 101 -0.80 5.46 -6.37
C ILE A 101 -1.05 6.97 -6.41
N GLY A 102 -1.49 7.56 -5.30
CA GLY A 102 -1.68 9.00 -5.15
C GLY A 102 -0.37 9.78 -4.98
N GLU A 103 0.77 9.10 -4.88
CA GLU A 103 2.07 9.74 -4.69
C GLU A 103 2.59 10.29 -6.02
N PHE A 104 2.97 11.56 -6.00
CA PHE A 104 3.47 12.27 -7.17
C PHE A 104 4.91 12.77 -6.98
N THR A 105 5.21 13.33 -5.81
CA THR A 105 6.43 14.10 -5.53
C THR A 105 7.69 13.27 -5.70
N MET A 106 7.73 12.03 -5.21
CA MET A 106 8.92 11.18 -5.30
C MET A 106 9.21 10.78 -6.74
N ALA A 107 8.20 10.31 -7.46
CA ALA A 107 8.37 9.89 -8.85
C ALA A 107 8.69 11.07 -9.78
N ALA A 108 8.05 12.23 -9.58
CA ALA A 108 8.32 13.43 -10.37
C ALA A 108 9.74 13.94 -10.17
N LEU A 109 10.20 14.06 -8.92
CA LEU A 109 11.53 14.59 -8.60
C LEU A 109 12.65 13.62 -8.97
N LEU A 110 12.41 12.30 -8.96
CA LEU A 110 13.35 11.30 -9.47
C LEU A 110 13.25 11.07 -10.98
N ASN A 111 12.40 11.82 -11.67
CA ASN A 111 12.11 11.71 -13.09
C ASN A 111 11.82 10.25 -13.53
N ARG A 112 10.89 9.61 -12.82
CA ARG A 112 10.48 8.21 -13.07
C ARG A 112 9.06 8.14 -13.64
N PRO A 113 8.80 7.21 -14.58
CA PRO A 113 7.46 6.97 -15.06
C PRO A 113 6.63 6.30 -13.95
N ALA A 114 5.71 7.06 -13.36
CA ALA A 114 4.73 6.57 -12.41
C ALA A 114 3.35 7.17 -12.71
N PHE A 115 2.32 6.64 -12.06
CA PHE A 115 0.93 7.04 -12.32
C PHE A 115 0.68 8.53 -12.14
N GLY A 116 1.16 9.13 -11.03
CA GLY A 116 1.04 10.57 -10.76
C GLY A 116 1.62 11.45 -11.87
N PRO A 117 2.93 11.35 -12.17
CA PRO A 117 3.56 12.10 -13.26
C PRO A 117 2.92 11.85 -14.62
N TYR A 118 2.47 10.63 -14.90
CA TYR A 118 1.78 10.30 -16.15
C TYR A 118 0.45 11.05 -16.29
N MET A 119 -0.37 11.08 -15.24
CA MET A 119 -1.61 11.86 -15.25
C MET A 119 -1.35 13.37 -15.40
N GLN A 120 -0.31 13.89 -14.76
CA GLN A 120 0.08 15.28 -14.92
C GLN A 120 0.48 15.60 -16.37
N LEU A 121 1.28 14.73 -16.99
CA LEU A 121 1.69 14.89 -18.39
C LEU A 121 0.49 14.87 -19.34
N LEU A 122 -0.49 14.00 -19.13
CA LEU A 122 -1.71 14.00 -19.91
C LEU A 122 -2.54 15.27 -19.69
N GLY A 123 -2.66 15.75 -18.45
CA GLY A 123 -3.40 16.98 -18.16
C GLY A 123 -2.72 18.27 -18.61
N ALA A 124 -1.40 18.29 -18.68
CA ALA A 124 -0.66 19.42 -19.24
C ALA A 124 -0.82 19.52 -20.76
N ASN A 125 -0.93 18.38 -21.46
CA ASN A 125 -0.99 18.35 -22.92
C ASN A 125 -2.42 18.33 -23.49
N ARG A 126 -3.44 18.02 -22.69
CA ARG A 126 -4.82 17.88 -23.13
C ARG A 126 -5.79 18.39 -22.06
N ALA A 127 -6.42 19.54 -22.34
CA ALA A 127 -7.20 20.31 -21.36
C ALA A 127 -8.47 19.62 -20.82
N TYR A 128 -9.01 18.60 -21.52
CA TYR A 128 -10.32 18.01 -21.20
C TYR A 128 -10.29 16.52 -20.83
N GLU A 129 -9.19 15.82 -21.13
CA GLU A 129 -9.10 14.37 -20.93
C GLU A 129 -8.96 13.92 -19.47
N PRO A 130 -8.19 14.60 -18.59
CA PRO A 130 -8.07 14.17 -17.19
C PRO A 130 -9.38 14.35 -16.41
N ALA A 131 -10.11 15.42 -16.67
CA ALA A 131 -11.40 15.67 -16.05
C ALA A 131 -12.44 14.61 -16.47
N ALA A 132 -12.46 14.26 -17.76
CA ALA A 132 -13.32 13.19 -18.27
C ALA A 132 -12.96 11.81 -17.65
N LEU A 133 -11.67 11.48 -17.56
CA LEU A 133 -11.20 10.24 -16.93
C LEU A 133 -11.53 10.19 -15.43
N ALA A 134 -11.45 11.32 -14.73
CA ALA A 134 -11.81 11.41 -13.31
C ALA A 134 -13.32 11.17 -13.10
N VAL A 135 -14.18 11.77 -13.93
CA VAL A 135 -15.64 11.57 -13.84
C VAL A 135 -16.02 10.12 -14.18
N ILE A 136 -15.42 9.52 -15.21
CA ILE A 136 -15.68 8.13 -15.60
C ILE A 136 -15.23 7.16 -14.52
N SER A 137 -14.03 7.35 -13.96
CA SER A 137 -13.51 6.48 -12.90
C SER A 137 -14.34 6.58 -11.61
N PHE A 138 -14.77 7.79 -11.21
CA PHE A 138 -15.70 7.97 -10.10
C PHE A 138 -17.03 7.26 -10.34
N GLY A 139 -17.61 7.40 -11.54
CA GLY A 139 -18.85 6.74 -11.92
C GLY A 139 -18.74 5.21 -11.84
N ILE A 140 -17.63 4.64 -12.30
CA ILE A 140 -17.36 3.20 -12.22
C ILE A 140 -17.20 2.76 -10.76
N THR A 141 -16.44 3.48 -9.95
CA THR A 141 -16.25 3.14 -8.53
C THR A 141 -17.58 3.17 -7.77
N TRP A 142 -18.41 4.19 -7.98
CA TRP A 142 -19.75 4.26 -7.40
C TRP A 142 -20.67 3.15 -7.90
N GLY A 143 -20.63 2.83 -9.19
CA GLY A 143 -21.38 1.70 -9.76
C GLY A 143 -21.00 0.37 -9.11
N CYS A 144 -19.70 0.10 -8.95
CA CYS A 144 -19.20 -1.10 -8.28
C CYS A 144 -19.60 -1.14 -6.79
N LEU A 145 -19.48 -0.03 -6.07
CA LEU A 145 -19.93 0.05 -4.67
C LEU A 145 -21.44 -0.18 -4.55
N GLY A 146 -22.24 0.36 -5.47
CA GLY A 146 -23.69 0.12 -5.55
C GLY A 146 -24.04 -1.34 -5.81
N LEU A 147 -23.35 -1.99 -6.75
CA LEU A 147 -23.51 -3.42 -7.03
C LEU A 147 -23.18 -4.30 -5.82
N ILE A 148 -22.08 -3.99 -5.12
CA ILE A 148 -21.70 -4.69 -3.89
C ILE A 148 -22.77 -4.53 -2.82
N GLN A 149 -23.35 -3.33 -2.65
CA GLN A 149 -24.45 -3.11 -1.70
C GLN A 149 -25.72 -3.87 -2.07
N LEU A 150 -26.07 -3.94 -3.35
CA LEU A 150 -27.22 -4.71 -3.83
C LEU A 150 -27.03 -6.22 -3.57
N VAL A 151 -25.86 -6.77 -3.90
CA VAL A 151 -25.54 -8.18 -3.64
C VAL A 151 -25.47 -8.49 -2.14
N SER A 152 -24.90 -7.58 -1.33
CA SER A 152 -24.83 -7.72 0.13
C SER A 152 -26.21 -7.69 0.79
N ARG A 153 -27.16 -6.91 0.26
CA ARG A 153 -28.56 -6.94 0.73
C ARG A 153 -29.25 -8.29 0.48
N TYR A 154 -28.90 -9.00 -0.59
CA TYR A 154 -29.42 -10.34 -0.85
C TYR A 154 -28.80 -11.42 0.07
N GLN A 155 -27.57 -11.24 0.55
CA GLN A 155 -26.92 -12.20 1.46
C GLN A 155 -27.39 -12.08 2.93
N LYS A 156 -27.96 -10.95 3.34
CA LYS A 156 -28.55 -10.78 4.69
C LYS A 156 -29.86 -11.57 4.91
N GLY A 157 -30.28 -12.40 3.96
CA GLY A 157 -31.47 -13.26 4.05
C GLY A 157 -31.27 -14.66 4.63
N ALA A 158 -30.06 -15.06 5.05
CA ALA A 158 -29.87 -16.37 5.68
C ALA A 158 -30.18 -16.28 7.20
N PRO A 159 -31.17 -17.03 7.72
CA PRO A 159 -31.53 -16.98 9.14
C PRO A 159 -30.39 -17.53 10.02
N PRO A 160 -30.26 -17.05 11.26
CA PRO A 160 -29.28 -17.58 12.20
C PRO A 160 -29.63 -19.05 12.49
N LYS A 161 -28.66 -19.94 12.27
CA LYS A 161 -28.78 -21.33 12.73
C LYS A 161 -28.73 -21.32 14.26
N ALA A 162 -29.83 -21.78 14.84
CA ALA A 162 -29.98 -22.05 16.27
C ALA A 162 -29.01 -23.14 16.75
#